data_AF-A0A7R9UMK0-F1
#
_entry.id   AF-A0A7R9UMK0-F1
#
_cell.length_a   1.000
_cell.length_b   1.000
_cell.length_c   1.000
_cell.angle_alpha   90.00
_cell.angle_beta   90.00
_cell.angle_gamma   90.00
#
_symmetry.space_group_name_H-M   'P 1'
#
loop_
_entity.id
_entity.type
_entity.pdbx_description
1 polymer ?
#
loop_
_entity_poly.entity_id
_entity_poly.type
_entity_poly.pdbx_seq_one_letter_code
_entity_poly.pdbx_strand_id
1 'polypeptide(L)'
;RLSAARDEFTLSRLLRARGELGRLEAFRERFVTRRDFEHLVRLGIKTVRIPFGYWLVSQNDTTPYIRGRGVEYLDRALAWAEELGLFVLLDLHAAPGGQSGEQQSGHVDAGWRPSDFDADASVEVVRLVARRYVNRRAG
;
A
#
# COMPACT_ATOMS: atom_id res chain seq x y z
N ARG A 1 2.81 -7.81 22.72
CA ARG A 1 3.51 -8.62 21.69
C ARG A 1 3.03 -8.14 20.32
N LEU A 2 3.83 -8.17 19.25
CA LEU A 2 3.35 -7.73 17.92
C LEU A 2 2.16 -8.58 17.43
N SER A 3 2.07 -9.83 17.88
CA SER A 3 0.94 -10.74 17.66
C SER A 3 -0.42 -10.24 18.16
N ALA A 4 -0.48 -9.10 18.86
CA ALA A 4 -1.71 -8.47 19.29
C ALA A 4 -2.25 -7.45 18.27
N ALA A 5 -1.46 -7.06 17.26
CA ALA A 5 -1.93 -6.19 16.19
C ALA A 5 -2.90 -6.95 15.28
N ARG A 6 -4.06 -6.35 15.01
CA ARG A 6 -5.09 -6.89 14.11
C ARG A 6 -5.19 -6.11 12.79
N ASP A 7 -4.42 -5.04 12.67
CA ASP A 7 -4.42 -4.12 11.54
C ASP A 7 -3.07 -3.38 11.43
N GLU A 8 -2.85 -2.69 10.31
CA GLU A 8 -1.60 -1.96 10.05
C GLU A 8 -1.47 -0.72 10.94
N PHE A 9 -2.58 -0.10 11.35
CA PHE A 9 -2.58 1.06 12.24
C PHE A 9 -1.96 0.71 13.60
N THR A 10 -2.48 -0.34 14.24
CA THR A 10 -2.01 -0.85 15.52
C THR A 10 -0.61 -1.43 15.40
N LEU A 11 -0.32 -2.17 14.33
CA LEU A 11 1.03 -2.66 14.07
C LEU A 11 2.03 -1.50 14.00
N SER A 12 1.73 -0.46 13.23
CA SER A 12 2.60 0.69 13.04
C SER A 12 2.81 1.46 14.34
N ARG A 13 1.75 1.65 15.14
CA ARG A 13 1.85 2.25 16.48
C ARG A 13 2.78 1.44 17.40
N LEU A 14 2.64 0.11 17.41
CA LEU A 14 3.47 -0.76 18.23
C LEU A 14 4.93 -0.77 17.77
N LEU A 15 5.19 -0.79 16.47
CA LEU A 15 6.56 -0.73 15.92
C LEU A 15 7.22 0.61 16.25
N ARG A 16 6.50 1.73 16.14
CA ARG A 16 6.97 3.06 16.55
C ARG A 16 7.32 3.10 18.03
N ALA A 17 6.42 2.66 18.91
CA ALA A 17 6.64 2.64 20.35
C ALA A 17 7.85 1.81 20.79
N ARG A 18 8.30 0.87 19.94
CA ARG A 18 9.44 -0.02 20.20
C ARG A 18 10.73 0.40 19.48
N GLY A 19 10.68 1.42 18.62
CA GLY A 19 11.80 1.77 17.74
C GLY A 19 12.12 0.71 16.68
N GLU A 20 11.16 -0.15 16.33
CA GLU A 20 11.35 -1.31 15.43
C GLU A 20 10.88 -1.03 13.98
N LEU A 21 11.00 0.21 13.50
CA LEU A 21 10.47 0.63 12.18
C LEU A 21 10.99 -0.23 11.01
N GLY A 22 12.25 -0.66 11.10
CA GLY A 22 12.90 -1.48 10.08
C GLY A 22 12.27 -2.86 9.87
N ARG A 23 11.38 -3.33 10.76
CA ARG A 23 10.65 -4.59 10.54
C ARG A 23 9.69 -4.51 9.36
N LEU A 24 9.02 -3.38 9.17
CA LEU A 24 8.10 -3.22 8.04
C LEU A 24 8.87 -3.09 6.73
N GLU A 25 10.02 -2.43 6.75
CA GLU A 25 10.93 -2.35 5.59
C GLU A 25 11.49 -3.73 5.23
N ALA A 26 11.99 -4.48 6.22
CA ALA A 26 12.48 -5.84 6.01
C ALA A 26 11.39 -6.78 5.45
N PHE A 27 10.13 -6.60 5.87
CA PHE A 27 8.99 -7.30 5.29
C PHE A 27 8.78 -6.90 3.82
N ARG A 28 8.70 -5.60 3.51
CA ARG A 28 8.48 -5.09 2.14
C ARG A 28 9.61 -5.49 1.18
N GLU A 29 10.85 -5.61 1.65
CA GLU A 29 11.99 -6.10 0.85
C GLU A 29 11.91 -7.60 0.50
N ARG A 30 11.19 -8.41 1.28
CA ARG A 30 11.24 -9.88 1.17
C ARG A 30 9.93 -10.53 0.77
N PHE A 31 8.80 -9.88 1.05
CA PHE A 31 7.48 -10.49 0.88
C PHE A 31 7.11 -10.68 -0.60
N VAL A 32 7.43 -9.68 -1.44
CA VAL A 32 7.27 -9.74 -2.89
C VAL A 32 8.55 -9.24 -3.54
N THR A 33 9.05 -10.00 -4.50
CA THR A 33 10.31 -9.76 -5.19
C THR A 33 10.13 -9.91 -6.70
N ARG A 34 11.16 -9.55 -7.49
CA ARG A 34 11.16 -9.78 -8.94
C ARG A 34 10.87 -11.23 -9.32
N ARG A 35 11.33 -12.20 -8.51
CA ARG A 35 11.14 -13.63 -8.79
C ARG A 35 9.66 -14.03 -8.81
N ASP A 36 8.84 -13.36 -8.02
CA ASP A 36 7.40 -13.58 -7.98
C ASP A 36 6.76 -13.11 -9.30
N PHE A 37 7.15 -11.94 -9.83
CA PHE A 37 6.68 -11.45 -11.13
C PHE A 37 7.12 -12.35 -12.29
N GLU A 38 8.38 -12.79 -12.30
CA GLU A 38 8.88 -13.74 -13.29
C GLU A 38 8.13 -15.07 -13.23
N HIS A 39 7.75 -15.51 -12.02
CA HIS A 39 6.94 -16.71 -11.85
C HIS A 39 5.54 -16.55 -12.45
N LEU A 40 4.88 -15.41 -12.22
CA LEU A 40 3.57 -15.11 -12.81
C LEU A 40 3.63 -15.14 -14.34
N VAL A 41 4.67 -14.56 -14.96
CA VAL A 41 4.86 -14.62 -16.41
C VAL A 41 5.05 -16.06 -16.91
N ARG A 42 5.83 -16.89 -16.19
CA ARG A 42 5.98 -18.31 -16.54
C ARG A 42 4.65 -19.08 -16.46
N LEU A 43 3.73 -18.65 -15.60
CA LEU A 43 2.37 -19.21 -15.51
C LEU A 43 1.41 -18.66 -16.58
N GLY A 44 1.87 -17.76 -17.46
CA GLY A 44 1.04 -17.13 -18.48
C GLY A 44 0.16 -15.99 -17.98
N ILE A 45 0.33 -15.55 -16.72
CA ILE A 45 -0.39 -14.41 -16.16
C ILE A 45 0.10 -13.12 -16.82
N LYS A 46 -0.84 -12.22 -17.12
CA LYS A 46 -0.59 -10.96 -17.82
C LYS A 46 -0.86 -9.71 -16.99
N THR A 47 -1.57 -9.84 -15.88
CA THR A 47 -2.02 -8.70 -15.07
C THR A 47 -1.83 -8.98 -13.59
N VAL A 48 -1.38 -7.97 -12.86
CA VAL A 48 -1.30 -7.98 -11.40
C VAL A 48 -2.11 -6.84 -10.81
N ARG A 49 -2.81 -7.10 -9.70
CA ARG A 49 -3.48 -6.07 -8.90
C ARG A 49 -2.63 -5.80 -7.67
N ILE A 50 -2.21 -4.55 -7.46
CA ILE A 50 -1.36 -4.16 -6.33
C ILE A 50 -2.17 -3.24 -5.39
N PRO A 51 -2.62 -3.74 -4.24
CA PRO A 51 -3.26 -2.93 -3.21
C PRO A 51 -2.25 -2.03 -2.52
N PHE A 52 -2.63 -0.78 -2.26
CA PHE A 52 -1.86 0.16 -1.46
C PHE A 52 -2.75 1.00 -0.55
N GLY A 53 -2.21 1.38 0.62
CA GLY A 53 -2.86 2.34 1.51
C GLY A 53 -2.44 3.78 1.21
N TYR A 54 -3.33 4.74 1.47
CA TYR A 54 -3.12 6.15 1.17
C TYR A 54 -1.83 6.72 1.81
N TRP A 55 -1.42 6.19 2.97
CA TRP A 55 -0.23 6.60 3.72
C TRP A 55 1.08 6.42 2.94
N LEU A 56 1.11 5.58 1.89
CA LEU A 56 2.29 5.44 1.05
C LEU A 56 2.58 6.69 0.22
N VAL A 57 1.55 7.48 -0.12
CA VAL A 57 1.68 8.62 -1.04
C VAL A 57 1.28 9.96 -0.42
N SER A 58 0.41 9.97 0.59
CA SER A 58 0.01 11.20 1.29
C SER A 58 1.16 11.84 2.06
N GLN A 59 1.37 13.14 1.87
CA GLN A 59 2.49 13.90 2.46
C GLN A 59 2.22 14.40 3.88
N ASN A 60 0.95 14.60 4.24
CA ASN A 60 0.53 15.19 5.51
C ASN A 60 -0.25 14.19 6.39
N ASP A 61 0.08 12.90 6.27
CA ASP A 61 -0.54 11.86 7.08
C ASP A 61 -0.03 11.93 8.54
N THR A 62 -0.96 12.16 9.47
CA THR A 62 -0.68 12.28 10.92
C THR A 62 -0.96 10.99 11.68
N THR A 63 -1.43 9.95 10.99
CA THR A 63 -1.71 8.65 11.58
C THR A 63 -0.42 7.89 11.91
N PRO A 64 -0.48 6.79 12.69
CA PRO A 64 0.72 6.08 13.09
C PRO A 64 1.30 5.22 11.97
N TYR A 65 0.69 5.14 10.77
CA TYR A 65 1.20 4.33 9.67
C TYR A 65 2.68 4.63 9.38
N ILE A 66 3.44 3.58 9.07
CA ILE A 66 4.85 3.72 8.71
C ILE A 66 4.94 3.80 7.19
N ARG A 67 5.03 5.03 6.68
CA ARG A 67 5.33 5.30 5.27
C ARG A 67 6.71 4.76 4.91
N GLY A 68 7.77 5.25 5.57
CA GLY A 68 9.16 4.90 5.25
C GLY A 68 9.45 5.04 3.75
N ARG A 69 10.21 4.10 3.18
CA ARG A 69 10.45 3.98 1.73
C ARG A 69 9.27 3.37 0.95
N GLY A 70 8.06 3.39 1.51
CA GLY A 70 6.89 2.66 1.04
C GLY A 70 6.56 2.86 -0.45
N VAL A 71 6.60 4.10 -0.94
CA VAL A 71 6.35 4.42 -2.35
C VAL A 71 7.42 3.83 -3.29
N GLU A 72 8.66 3.69 -2.82
CA GLU A 72 9.77 3.15 -3.63
C GLU A 72 9.59 1.65 -3.91
N TYR A 73 8.94 0.92 -3.00
CA TYR A 73 8.59 -0.48 -3.26
C TYR A 73 7.53 -0.59 -4.36
N LEU A 74 6.58 0.34 -4.40
CA LEU A 74 5.59 0.42 -5.46
C LEU A 74 6.26 0.78 -6.80
N ASP A 75 7.17 1.76 -6.81
CA ASP A 75 7.96 2.10 -8.00
C ASP A 75 8.72 0.88 -8.55
N ARG A 76 9.33 0.10 -7.64
CA ARG A 76 10.11 -1.10 -7.98
C ARG A 76 9.24 -2.21 -8.55
N ALA A 77 8.08 -2.48 -7.94
CA ALA A 77 7.12 -3.47 -8.43
C ALA A 77 6.59 -3.10 -9.83
N LEU A 78 6.28 -1.82 -10.06
CA LEU A 78 5.87 -1.32 -11.36
C LEU A 78 6.99 -1.44 -12.41
N ALA A 79 8.25 -1.21 -12.03
CA ALA A 79 9.39 -1.38 -12.93
C ALA A 79 9.54 -2.85 -13.37
N TRP A 80 9.43 -3.80 -12.43
CA TRP A 80 9.43 -5.22 -12.78
C TRP A 80 8.27 -5.59 -13.70
N ALA A 81 7.07 -5.08 -13.45
CA ALA A 81 5.92 -5.32 -14.31
C ALA A 81 6.16 -4.84 -15.74
N GLU A 82 6.66 -3.61 -15.90
CA GLU A 82 6.98 -3.00 -17.19
C GLU A 82 8.05 -3.80 -17.95
N GLU A 83 9.14 -4.17 -17.28
CA GLU A 83 10.21 -5.00 -17.89
C GLU A 83 9.74 -6.39 -18.31
N LEU A 84 8.73 -6.93 -17.62
CA LEU A 84 8.22 -8.29 -17.83
C LEU A 84 6.95 -8.34 -18.69
N GLY A 85 6.46 -7.20 -19.18
CA GLY A 85 5.24 -7.11 -19.99
C GLY A 85 3.96 -7.48 -19.23
N LEU A 86 3.88 -7.09 -17.94
CA LEU A 86 2.70 -7.27 -17.10
C LEU A 86 1.92 -5.94 -17.00
N PHE A 87 0.61 -6.02 -17.16
CA PHE A 87 -0.30 -4.92 -16.81
C PHE A 87 -0.46 -4.83 -15.29
N VAL A 88 -0.58 -3.61 -14.78
CA VAL A 88 -0.79 -3.37 -13.35
C VAL A 88 -2.07 -2.58 -13.11
N LEU A 89 -2.93 -3.14 -12.26
CA LEU A 89 -4.04 -2.42 -11.64
C LEU A 89 -3.60 -1.95 -10.25
N LEU A 90 -3.37 -0.64 -10.11
CA LEU A 90 -3.14 -0.02 -8.81
C LEU A 90 -4.48 0.16 -8.08
N ASP A 91 -4.54 -0.34 -6.85
CA ASP A 91 -5.76 -0.42 -6.06
C ASP A 91 -5.61 0.38 -4.76
N LEU A 92 -6.33 1.51 -4.65
CA LEU A 92 -6.41 2.26 -3.40
C LEU A 92 -7.24 1.43 -2.40
N HIS A 93 -6.54 0.58 -1.66
CA HIS A 93 -7.15 -0.45 -0.82
C HIS A 93 -7.55 0.06 0.56
N ALA A 94 -6.87 1.12 1.02
CA ALA A 94 -7.19 1.81 2.26
C ALA A 94 -7.20 3.31 2.00
N ALA A 95 -8.39 3.89 2.01
CA ALA A 95 -8.63 5.30 1.80
C ALA A 95 -8.39 6.13 3.08
N PRO A 96 -8.10 7.45 2.98
CA PRO A 96 -8.14 8.34 4.13
C PRO A 96 -9.48 8.25 4.86
N GLY A 97 -9.43 8.10 6.19
CA GLY A 97 -10.62 7.86 7.02
C GLY A 97 -11.22 6.44 6.95
N GLY A 98 -10.73 5.60 6.04
CA GLY A 98 -11.19 4.24 5.81
C GLY A 98 -12.54 4.18 5.07
N GLN A 99 -12.66 3.25 4.13
CA GLN A 99 -13.93 2.94 3.46
C GLN A 99 -14.85 2.03 4.28
N SER A 100 -14.32 1.49 5.39
CA SER A 100 -15.03 0.70 6.41
C SER A 100 -14.16 0.62 7.68
N GLY A 101 -14.74 0.21 8.81
CA GLY A 101 -14.02 -0.06 10.05
C GLY A 101 -13.31 -1.43 10.12
N GLU A 102 -13.04 -2.07 8.97
CA GLU A 102 -12.46 -3.40 8.89
C GLU A 102 -10.94 -3.37 8.68
N GLN A 103 -10.24 -4.46 9.03
CA GLN A 103 -8.76 -4.53 8.98
C GLN A 103 -8.17 -4.17 7.61
N GLN A 104 -8.89 -4.46 6.52
CA GLN A 104 -8.47 -4.21 5.15
C GLN A 104 -8.43 -2.72 4.79
N SER A 105 -9.19 -1.89 5.50
CA SER A 105 -9.09 -0.41 5.43
C SER A 105 -7.86 0.13 6.18
N GLY A 106 -7.04 -0.75 6.78
CA GLY A 106 -5.83 -0.38 7.52
C GLY A 106 -6.04 -0.20 9.04
N HIS A 107 -7.28 -0.07 9.50
CA HIS A 107 -7.62 0.12 10.92
C HIS A 107 -8.95 -0.58 11.25
N VAL A 108 -8.93 -1.48 12.23
CA VAL A 108 -10.15 -2.06 12.81
C VAL A 108 -10.74 -1.04 13.79
N ASP A 109 -11.85 -0.44 13.40
CA ASP A 109 -12.55 0.56 14.21
C ASP A 109 -14.06 0.27 14.25
N ALA A 110 -14.52 -0.30 15.36
CA ALA A 110 -15.93 -0.58 15.58
C ALA A 110 -16.80 0.69 15.66
N GLY A 111 -16.19 1.86 15.83
CA GLY A 111 -16.87 3.16 15.84
C GLY A 111 -16.98 3.82 14.47
N TRP A 112 -16.39 3.22 13.42
CA TRP A 112 -16.37 3.80 12.08
C TRP A 112 -17.78 4.09 11.54
N ARG A 113 -17.92 5.24 10.88
CA ARG A 113 -19.14 5.70 10.22
C ARG A 113 -18.84 6.05 8.77
N PRO A 114 -19.84 5.98 7.86
CA PRO A 114 -19.67 6.44 6.49
C PRO A 114 -19.19 7.91 6.37
N SER A 115 -19.48 8.75 7.37
CA SER A 115 -19.00 10.14 7.42
C SER A 115 -17.50 10.28 7.69
N ASP A 116 -16.84 9.22 8.15
CA ASP A 116 -15.40 9.22 8.41
C ASP A 116 -14.61 9.01 7.12
N PHE A 117 -15.22 8.42 6.08
CA PHE A 117 -14.62 8.28 4.75
C PHE A 117 -14.42 9.66 4.12
N ASP A 118 -13.16 10.01 3.88
CA ASP A 118 -12.79 11.29 3.25
C ASP A 118 -12.68 11.11 1.73
N ALA A 119 -13.78 11.40 1.04
CA ALA A 119 -13.87 11.27 -0.41
C ALA A 119 -12.92 12.24 -1.14
N ASP A 120 -12.78 13.47 -0.65
CA ASP A 120 -11.95 14.49 -1.29
C ASP A 120 -10.46 14.14 -1.15
N ALA A 121 -10.03 13.73 0.04
CA ALA A 121 -8.67 13.25 0.24
C ALA A 121 -8.40 11.96 -0.55
N SER A 122 -9.39 11.07 -0.70
CA SER A 122 -9.27 9.88 -1.55
C SER A 122 -9.03 10.23 -3.01
N VAL A 123 -9.76 11.22 -3.54
CA VAL A 123 -9.54 11.74 -4.90
C VAL A 123 -8.15 12.34 -5.04
N GLU A 124 -7.66 13.09 -4.04
CA GLU A 124 -6.30 13.62 -4.06
C GLU A 124 -5.22 12.52 -4.06
N VAL A 125 -5.42 11.45 -3.31
CA VAL A 125 -4.53 10.28 -3.33
C VAL A 125 -4.48 9.65 -4.71
N VAL A 126 -5.64 9.46 -5.36
CA VAL A 126 -5.71 8.95 -6.74
C VAL A 126 -5.00 9.91 -7.71
N ARG A 127 -5.21 11.22 -7.58
CA ARG A 127 -4.53 12.24 -8.39
C ARG A 127 -3.00 12.18 -8.21
N LEU A 128 -2.52 12.00 -6.99
CA LEU A 128 -1.07 11.87 -6.70
C LEU A 128 -0.48 10.64 -7.39
N VAL A 129 -1.15 9.49 -7.28
CA VAL A 129 -0.71 8.23 -7.90
C VAL A 129 -0.75 8.35 -9.42
N ALA A 130 -1.83 8.89 -9.98
CA ALA A 130 -1.96 9.12 -11.41
C ALA A 130 -0.84 10.03 -11.93
N ARG A 131 -0.61 11.20 -11.31
CA ARG A 131 0.48 12.11 -11.68
C ARG A 131 1.86 11.44 -11.61
N ARG A 132 2.09 10.60 -10.60
CA ARG A 132 3.37 9.90 -10.43
C ARG A 132 3.63 8.88 -11.53
N TYR A 133 2.59 8.17 -11.99
CA TYR A 133 2.75 7.01 -12.86
C TYR A 133 2.21 7.16 -14.28
N VAL A 134 1.61 8.31 -14.64
CA VAL A 134 1.01 8.56 -15.96
C VAL A 134 1.96 8.31 -17.14
N ASN A 135 3.26 8.52 -16.95
CA ASN A 135 4.27 8.37 -18.01
C ASN A 135 4.91 6.98 -18.07
N ARG A 136 4.43 6.02 -17.28
CA ARG A 136 4.90 4.62 -17.37
C ARG A 136 4.23 3.92 -18.54
N ARG A 137 4.99 3.09 -19.26
CA ARG A 137 4.43 2.32 -20.37
C ARG A 137 3.57 1.19 -19.81
N ALA A 138 2.39 1.01 -20.39
CA ALA A 138 1.67 -0.25 -20.24
C ALA A 138 2.45 -1.33 -21.00
N GLY A 139 2.57 -2.51 -20.40
CA GLY A 139 3.20 -3.69 -21.01
C GLY A 139 2.46 -4.21 -22.24
#